data_AF-A0A4V2HUZ2-F1
#
_entry.id   AF-A0A4V2HUZ2-F1
#
_cell.length_a   1.000
_cell.length_b   1.000
_cell.length_c   1.000
_cell.angle_alpha   90.00
_cell.angle_beta   90.00
_cell.angle_gamma   90.00
#
_symmetry.space_group_name_H-M   'P 1'
#
loop_
_entity.id
_entity.type
_entity.pdbx_description
1 polymer ?
#
loop_
_entity_poly.entity_id
_entity_poly.type
_entity_poly.pdbx_seq_one_letter_code
_entity_poly.pdbx_strand_id
1 'polypeptide(L)'
;MANPAAVAQDCVAYPVVHNLLRYLRFALSNSKYSVGIIKAGRAFIGLRQNRSPPWGSRVALYLTRRQKLSAFLGALGMAVLGRSAVAHADQAAVNLLIGQFADGKTPVVGRVKLGLPPATEEGSAVEVSVSVDVPPGAYVTDVLVVADGNEKPAIVTFHFFPMSVVEATTRIRLAAGEQHVTAVARLNDRSCYAATEKVTVAKTGCV
;
A
#
# COMPACT_ATOMS: atom_id res chain seq x y z
N MET A 1 -10.99 25.20 -38.83
CA MET A 1 -9.68 24.61 -38.50
C MET A 1 -9.73 24.12 -37.07
N ALA A 2 -9.57 22.81 -36.89
CA ALA A 2 -9.34 21.99 -35.70
C ALA A 2 -10.23 22.14 -34.44
N ASN A 3 -10.94 21.04 -34.15
CA ASN A 3 -11.79 20.71 -33.00
C ASN A 3 -10.98 19.79 -32.04
N PRO A 4 -10.94 20.01 -30.71
CA PRO A 4 -10.17 19.18 -29.79
C PRO A 4 -10.96 17.93 -29.34
N ALA A 5 -11.27 17.06 -30.29
CA ALA A 5 -11.89 15.76 -30.04
C ALA A 5 -11.20 14.67 -30.88
N ALA A 6 -9.94 14.36 -30.56
CA ALA A 6 -9.25 13.13 -30.96
C ALA A 6 -7.82 13.09 -30.39
N VAL A 7 -7.66 12.56 -29.18
CA VAL A 7 -6.50 11.70 -28.88
C VAL A 7 -7.09 10.44 -28.25
N ALA A 8 -7.26 9.47 -29.13
CA ALA A 8 -7.73 8.14 -28.80
C ALA A 8 -6.64 7.37 -28.04
N GLN A 9 -7.11 6.59 -27.06
CA GLN A 9 -6.78 5.18 -26.86
C GLN A 9 -5.30 4.78 -26.86
N ASP A 10 -4.78 4.45 -25.67
CA ASP A 10 -3.97 3.25 -25.41
C ASP A 10 -3.70 3.11 -23.90
N CYS A 11 -4.73 2.74 -23.15
CA CYS A 11 -4.55 2.13 -21.82
C CYS A 11 -4.75 0.63 -21.99
N VAL A 12 -3.62 -0.07 -22.11
CA VAL A 12 -3.51 -1.52 -22.24
C VAL A 12 -4.24 -2.20 -21.09
N ALA A 13 -5.37 -2.82 -21.43
CA ALA A 13 -6.11 -3.71 -20.56
C ALA A 13 -5.25 -4.93 -20.20
N TYR A 14 -5.03 -5.13 -18.90
CA TYR A 14 -4.30 -6.27 -18.35
C TYR A 14 -4.92 -7.61 -18.82
N PRO A 15 -4.12 -8.57 -19.35
CA PRO A 15 -4.61 -9.85 -19.88
C PRO A 15 -5.15 -10.82 -18.82
N VAL A 16 -5.16 -10.44 -17.54
CA VAL A 16 -5.56 -11.31 -16.42
C VAL A 16 -7.09 -11.43 -16.29
N VAL A 17 -7.84 -10.38 -16.64
CA VAL A 17 -9.31 -10.35 -16.47
C VAL A 17 -10.03 -11.14 -17.57
N HIS A 18 -9.44 -11.20 -18.78
CA HIS A 18 -10.06 -11.87 -19.93
C HIS A 18 -10.02 -13.41 -19.81
N ASN A 19 -9.01 -13.97 -19.16
CA ASN A 19 -8.94 -15.41 -18.91
C ASN A 19 -9.91 -15.88 -17.81
N LEU A 20 -10.18 -15.04 -16.82
CA LEU A 20 -11.13 -15.31 -15.73
C LEU A 20 -12.59 -15.38 -16.24
N LEU A 21 -12.95 -14.49 -17.17
CA LEU A 21 -14.27 -14.50 -17.80
C LEU A 21 -14.48 -15.71 -18.74
N ARG A 22 -13.43 -16.18 -19.42
CA ARG A 22 -13.51 -17.44 -20.20
C ARG A 22 -13.66 -18.66 -19.30
N TYR A 23 -12.97 -18.70 -18.16
CA TYR A 23 -13.06 -19.82 -17.22
C TYR A 23 -14.46 -19.93 -16.57
N LEU A 24 -15.04 -18.78 -16.19
CA LEU A 24 -16.42 -18.72 -15.67
C LEU A 24 -17.46 -19.07 -16.75
N ARG A 25 -17.24 -18.67 -18.01
CA ARG A 25 -18.15 -19.01 -19.12
C ARG A 25 -18.06 -20.48 -19.53
N PHE A 26 -16.89 -21.11 -19.44
CA PHE A 26 -16.71 -22.56 -19.65
C PHE A 26 -17.33 -23.39 -18.51
N ALA A 27 -17.16 -22.95 -17.25
CA ALA A 27 -17.74 -23.60 -16.08
C ALA A 27 -19.28 -23.49 -16.05
N LEU A 28 -19.85 -22.39 -16.56
CA LEU A 28 -21.31 -22.21 -16.68
C LEU A 28 -21.89 -22.83 -17.95
N SER A 29 -21.12 -22.95 -19.04
CA SER A 29 -21.56 -23.56 -20.30
C SER A 29 -21.64 -25.08 -20.27
N ASN A 30 -20.95 -25.73 -19.33
CA ASN A 30 -20.94 -27.20 -19.21
C ASN A 30 -21.77 -27.72 -18.01
N SER A 31 -22.55 -26.84 -17.38
CA SER A 31 -23.49 -27.19 -16.32
C SER A 31 -24.88 -27.41 -16.91
N LYS A 32 -25.43 -28.61 -16.75
CA LYS A 32 -26.82 -28.95 -17.14
C LYS A 32 -27.90 -28.25 -16.28
N TYR A 33 -27.58 -27.17 -15.55
CA TYR A 33 -28.44 -26.65 -14.48
C TYR A 33 -28.55 -25.12 -14.51
N SER A 34 -29.79 -24.63 -14.53
CA SER A 34 -30.17 -23.22 -14.42
C SER A 34 -30.26 -22.78 -12.95
N VAL A 35 -29.69 -21.62 -12.62
CA VAL A 35 -29.78 -20.99 -11.29
C VAL A 35 -30.82 -19.87 -11.36
N GLY A 36 -31.97 -20.08 -10.69
CA GLY A 36 -33.01 -19.05 -10.54
C GLY A 36 -32.87 -18.31 -9.20
N ILE A 37 -32.96 -16.98 -9.24
CA ILE A 37 -32.93 -16.11 -8.06
C ILE A 37 -34.36 -15.98 -7.51
N ILE A 38 -34.61 -16.38 -6.26
CA ILE A 38 -35.92 -16.19 -5.60
C ILE A 38 -35.85 -14.96 -4.67
N LYS A 39 -36.75 -14.01 -4.92
CA LYS A 39 -36.92 -12.74 -4.20
C LYS A 39 -37.77 -12.95 -2.92
N ALA A 40 -37.42 -12.21 -1.88
CA ALA A 40 -37.92 -12.29 -0.51
C ALA A 40 -39.45 -12.15 -0.32
N GLY A 41 -40.00 -12.86 0.69
CA GLY A 41 -41.27 -12.47 1.33
C GLY A 41 -42.08 -13.61 1.97
N ARG A 42 -42.22 -13.57 3.30
CA ARG A 42 -43.20 -14.26 4.18
C ARG A 42 -43.10 -15.79 4.32
N ALA A 43 -42.54 -16.23 5.45
CA ALA A 43 -42.61 -17.61 5.93
C ALA A 43 -44.00 -17.90 6.53
N PHE A 44 -44.82 -18.70 5.84
CA PHE A 44 -45.99 -19.37 6.41
C PHE A 44 -45.53 -20.72 7.00
N ILE A 45 -45.67 -20.90 8.32
CA ILE A 45 -45.49 -22.20 8.97
C ILE A 45 -46.82 -22.96 8.82
N GLY A 46 -46.92 -23.76 7.76
CA GLY A 46 -47.98 -24.74 7.57
C GLY A 46 -47.40 -26.14 7.69
N LEU A 47 -47.64 -26.82 8.81
CA LEU A 47 -47.42 -28.26 8.94
C LEU A 47 -48.45 -29.00 8.08
N ARG A 48 -48.14 -29.18 6.79
CA ARG A 48 -48.92 -30.05 5.91
C ARG A 48 -48.20 -31.38 5.80
N GLN A 49 -48.76 -32.41 6.44
CA GLN A 49 -48.37 -33.81 6.24
C GLN A 49 -48.39 -34.13 4.75
N ASN A 50 -47.22 -34.39 4.18
CA ASN A 50 -47.07 -34.74 2.78
C ASN A 50 -47.34 -36.24 2.61
N ARG A 51 -48.58 -36.61 2.22
CA ARG A 51 -48.79 -37.87 1.49
C ARG A 51 -47.92 -37.78 0.24
N SER A 52 -46.97 -38.70 0.10
CA SER A 52 -46.11 -38.83 -1.07
C SER A 52 -46.92 -39.16 -2.33
N PRO A 53 -46.72 -38.44 -3.45
CA PRO A 53 -47.05 -38.96 -4.78
C PRO A 53 -45.82 -39.56 -5.46
N PRO A 54 -46.04 -40.49 -6.41
CA PRO A 54 -45.01 -41.33 -7.01
C PRO A 54 -44.33 -40.56 -8.15
N TRP A 55 -43.02 -40.76 -8.34
CA TRP A 55 -42.20 -40.20 -9.43
C TRP A 55 -41.96 -38.69 -9.35
N GLY A 56 -40.89 -38.30 -8.66
CA GLY A 56 -40.40 -36.92 -8.63
C GLY A 56 -39.08 -36.81 -7.87
N SER A 57 -37.97 -36.89 -8.61
CA SER A 57 -36.60 -36.90 -8.09
C SER A 57 -36.26 -35.60 -7.36
N ARG A 58 -36.32 -35.60 -6.02
CA ARG A 58 -35.66 -34.57 -5.21
C ARG A 58 -34.16 -34.87 -5.18
N VAL A 59 -33.40 -34.27 -6.10
CA VAL A 59 -31.93 -34.29 -6.03
C VAL A 59 -31.51 -33.42 -4.85
N ALA A 60 -31.34 -34.04 -3.69
CA ALA A 60 -30.60 -33.43 -2.59
C ALA A 60 -29.11 -33.40 -2.99
N LEU A 61 -28.55 -32.20 -3.13
CA LEU A 61 -27.14 -32.00 -3.43
C LEU A 61 -26.31 -32.41 -2.21
N TYR A 62 -25.95 -33.68 -2.13
CA TYR A 62 -25.01 -34.17 -1.14
C TYR A 62 -23.58 -33.93 -1.63
N LEU A 63 -22.92 -32.90 -1.08
CA LEU A 63 -21.49 -32.70 -1.29
C LEU A 63 -20.74 -33.92 -0.75
N THR A 64 -20.03 -34.61 -1.65
CA THR A 64 -19.23 -35.78 -1.27
C THR A 64 -18.07 -35.35 -0.37
N ARG A 65 -17.60 -36.24 0.51
CA ARG A 65 -16.48 -35.97 1.43
C ARG A 65 -15.24 -35.45 0.68
N ARG A 66 -15.02 -35.92 -0.56
CA ARG A 66 -13.94 -35.49 -1.45
C ARG A 66 -14.12 -34.04 -1.93
N GLN A 67 -15.33 -33.65 -2.30
CA GLN A 67 -15.64 -32.27 -2.73
C GLN A 67 -15.49 -31.27 -1.59
N LYS A 68 -15.81 -31.67 -0.35
CA LYS A 68 -15.56 -30.83 0.84
C LYS A 68 -14.07 -30.66 1.11
N LEU A 69 -13.29 -31.73 0.99
CA LEU A 69 -11.84 -31.69 1.18
C LEU A 69 -11.15 -30.84 0.10
N SER A 70 -11.57 -30.96 -1.16
CA SER A 70 -11.04 -30.16 -2.26
C SER A 70 -11.39 -28.68 -2.12
N ALA A 71 -12.61 -28.36 -1.65
CA ALA A 71 -12.99 -26.98 -1.38
C ALA A 71 -12.16 -26.37 -0.25
N PHE A 72 -11.90 -27.13 0.81
CA PHE A 72 -11.08 -26.67 1.94
C PHE A 72 -9.60 -26.48 1.56
N LEU A 73 -9.03 -27.42 0.79
CA LEU A 73 -7.66 -27.31 0.26
C LEU A 73 -7.53 -26.16 -0.75
N GLY A 74 -8.55 -25.93 -1.59
CA GLY A 74 -8.58 -24.79 -2.50
C GLY A 74 -8.62 -23.44 -1.77
N ALA A 75 -9.38 -23.36 -0.67
CA ALA A 75 -9.43 -22.15 0.17
C ALA A 75 -8.09 -21.87 0.88
N LEU A 76 -7.41 -22.92 1.37
CA LEU A 76 -6.08 -22.78 1.98
C LEU A 76 -5.00 -22.38 0.96
N GLY A 77 -5.05 -22.91 -0.27
CA GLY A 77 -4.10 -22.55 -1.33
C GLY A 77 -4.16 -21.07 -1.70
N MET A 78 -5.35 -20.48 -1.75
CA MET A 78 -5.53 -19.04 -2.01
C MET A 78 -5.02 -18.15 -0.87
N ALA A 79 -5.07 -18.61 0.38
CA ALA A 79 -4.60 -17.84 1.53
C ALA A 79 -3.07 -17.74 1.62
N VAL A 80 -2.33 -18.72 1.08
CA VAL A 80 -0.86 -18.75 1.12
C VAL A 80 -0.24 -17.91 -0.01
N LEU A 81 -0.86 -17.88 -1.18
CA LEU A 81 -0.34 -17.13 -2.34
C LEU A 81 -0.61 -15.62 -2.28
N GLY A 82 -1.51 -15.15 -1.40
CA GLY A 82 -1.85 -13.73 -1.28
C GLY A 82 -0.95 -12.89 -0.37
N ARG A 83 0.14 -13.46 0.18
CA ARG A 83 0.92 -12.83 1.27
C ARG A 83 2.29 -12.28 0.90
N SER A 84 2.73 -12.40 -0.35
CA SER A 84 4.04 -11.91 -0.81
C SER A 84 3.88 -10.65 -1.65
N ALA A 85 3.47 -9.56 -1.03
CA ALA A 85 3.70 -8.22 -1.56
C ALA A 85 4.74 -7.57 -0.64
N VAL A 86 5.93 -7.30 -1.17
CA VAL A 86 6.90 -6.43 -0.51
C VAL A 86 6.24 -5.05 -0.48
N ALA A 87 5.84 -4.59 0.70
CA ALA A 87 5.14 -3.32 0.85
C ALA A 87 6.16 -2.19 0.79
N HIS A 88 6.33 -1.60 -0.39
CA HIS A 88 6.95 -0.28 -0.51
C HIS A 88 5.94 0.78 -0.05
N ALA A 89 6.39 1.86 0.60
CA ALA A 89 5.52 3.00 0.79
C ALA A 89 5.11 3.54 -0.58
N ASP A 90 3.80 3.72 -0.77
CA ASP A 90 3.28 4.40 -1.95
C ASP A 90 3.87 5.82 -1.97
N GLN A 91 4.43 6.25 -3.11
CA GLN A 91 4.96 7.61 -3.28
C GLN A 91 3.90 8.66 -2.91
N ALA A 92 2.61 8.33 -3.10
CA ALA A 92 1.50 9.16 -2.66
C ALA A 92 1.47 9.34 -1.13
N ALA A 93 1.76 8.29 -0.35
CA ALA A 93 1.78 8.36 1.11
C ALA A 93 2.93 9.25 1.63
N VAL A 94 4.10 9.20 1.00
CA VAL A 94 5.24 10.08 1.30
C VAL A 94 4.86 11.54 1.05
N ASN A 95 4.30 11.83 -0.12
CA ASN A 95 3.89 13.18 -0.49
C ASN A 95 2.80 13.74 0.42
N LEU A 96 1.84 12.90 0.85
CA LEU A 96 0.84 13.28 1.83
C LEU A 96 1.46 13.61 3.18
N LEU A 97 2.44 12.83 3.64
CA LEU A 97 3.11 13.05 4.92
C LEU A 97 3.94 14.35 4.91
N ILE A 98 4.68 14.60 3.83
CA ILE A 98 5.42 15.85 3.62
C ILE A 98 4.44 17.03 3.54
N GLY A 99 3.34 16.87 2.79
CA GLY A 99 2.31 17.90 2.67
C GLY A 99 1.64 18.23 4.00
N GLN A 100 1.38 17.23 4.85
CA GLN A 100 0.86 17.43 6.21
C GLN A 100 1.88 18.13 7.11
N PHE A 101 3.16 17.76 7.04
CA PHE A 101 4.22 18.39 7.82
C PHE A 101 4.46 19.85 7.43
N ALA A 102 4.38 20.14 6.12
CA ALA A 102 4.59 21.47 5.57
C ALA A 102 3.32 22.34 5.55
N ASP A 103 2.24 21.94 6.23
CA ASP A 103 0.95 22.64 6.27
C ASP A 103 0.41 22.98 4.86
N GLY A 104 0.61 22.08 3.89
CA GLY A 104 0.22 22.25 2.50
C GLY A 104 1.15 23.12 1.65
N LYS A 105 2.25 23.62 2.21
CA LYS A 105 3.29 24.34 1.45
C LYS A 105 4.25 23.37 0.78
N THR A 106 4.71 23.70 -0.42
CA THR A 106 5.78 22.94 -1.08
C THR A 106 7.12 23.32 -0.46
N PRO A 107 7.87 22.38 0.15
CA PRO A 107 9.18 22.67 0.71
C PRO A 107 10.18 23.06 -0.38
N VAL A 108 11.04 24.02 -0.09
CA VAL A 108 12.07 24.50 -1.01
C VAL A 108 13.33 23.66 -0.84
N VAL A 109 13.93 23.21 -1.94
CA VAL A 109 15.17 22.43 -1.88
C VAL A 109 16.34 23.31 -1.44
N GLY A 110 17.11 22.85 -0.45
CA GLY A 110 18.33 23.53 0.04
C GLY A 110 18.29 23.82 1.55
N ARG A 111 19.37 24.42 2.07
CA ARG A 111 19.61 24.74 3.51
C ARG A 111 19.70 23.55 4.47
N VAL A 112 19.01 22.45 4.19
CA VAL A 112 19.15 21.18 4.89
C VAL A 112 20.33 20.42 4.30
N LYS A 113 21.20 19.90 5.15
CA LYS A 113 22.27 18.96 4.80
C LYS A 113 21.91 17.61 5.40
N LEU A 114 21.91 16.60 4.55
CA LEU A 114 21.59 15.23 4.91
C LEU A 114 22.84 14.38 4.67
N GLY A 115 23.43 13.87 5.74
CA GLY A 115 24.57 12.96 5.67
C GLY A 115 24.06 11.52 5.68
N LEU A 116 24.17 10.85 4.54
CA LEU A 116 23.98 9.42 4.41
C LEU A 116 25.12 8.78 3.62
N PRO A 117 25.51 7.54 3.96
CA PRO A 117 26.37 6.74 3.08
C PRO A 117 25.63 6.37 1.79
N PRO A 118 26.28 6.38 0.62
CA PRO A 118 25.63 6.07 -0.66
C PRO A 118 25.20 4.61 -0.77
N ALA A 119 25.91 3.70 -0.09
CA ALA A 119 25.58 2.29 -0.03
C ALA A 119 25.84 1.73 1.37
N THR A 120 24.95 0.84 1.83
CA THR A 120 25.07 0.14 3.13
C THR A 120 24.83 -1.35 2.94
N GLU A 121 25.65 -2.18 3.60
CA GLU A 121 25.41 -3.64 3.57
C GLU A 121 24.30 -4.05 4.54
N GLU A 122 24.17 -3.34 5.66
CA GLU A 122 23.25 -3.68 6.75
C GLU A 122 22.28 -2.52 6.99
N GLY A 123 20.98 -2.77 6.78
CA GLY A 123 19.92 -1.78 6.93
C GLY A 123 19.38 -1.61 8.35
N SER A 124 19.82 -2.43 9.32
CA SER A 124 19.26 -2.43 10.69
C SER A 124 19.73 -1.26 11.56
N ALA A 125 20.87 -0.65 11.21
CA ALA A 125 21.44 0.49 11.93
C ALA A 125 22.27 1.37 10.98
N VAL A 126 21.59 2.16 10.15
CA VAL A 126 22.23 3.12 9.25
C VAL A 126 22.36 4.47 9.95
N GLU A 127 23.57 5.01 9.99
CA GLU A 127 23.82 6.33 10.56
C GLU A 127 23.35 7.44 9.60
N VAL A 128 22.58 8.38 10.15
CA VAL A 128 22.06 9.54 9.45
C VAL A 128 22.37 10.77 10.28
N SER A 129 23.00 11.74 9.64
CA SER A 129 23.19 13.07 10.21
C SER A 129 22.33 14.08 9.46
N VAL A 130 21.71 15.00 10.20
CA VAL A 130 20.94 16.09 9.65
C VAL A 130 21.43 17.38 10.27
N SER A 131 21.75 18.37 9.44
CA SER A 131 22.03 19.72 9.88
C SER A 131 21.28 20.72 9.01
N VAL A 132 20.91 21.86 9.58
CA VAL A 132 20.17 22.90 8.85
C VAL A 132 20.89 24.22 9.02
N ASP A 133 21.18 24.86 7.89
CA ASP A 133 21.70 26.22 7.87
C ASP A 133 20.55 27.23 7.97
N VAL A 134 20.59 28.07 8.99
CA VAL A 134 19.49 28.96 9.37
C VAL A 134 19.99 30.40 9.35
N PRO A 135 19.26 31.33 8.72
CA PRO A 135 19.64 32.74 8.77
C PRO A 135 19.55 33.28 10.21
N PRO A 136 20.38 34.28 10.57
CA PRO A 136 20.36 34.87 11.90
C PRO A 136 18.96 35.43 12.25
N GLY A 137 18.46 35.10 13.43
CA GLY A 137 17.14 35.51 13.92
C GLY A 137 15.98 34.57 13.58
N ALA A 138 16.22 33.55 12.75
CA ALA A 138 15.29 32.44 12.57
C ALA A 138 15.76 31.21 13.37
N TYR A 139 14.84 30.33 13.71
CA TYR A 139 15.15 29.05 14.34
C TYR A 139 14.30 27.94 13.73
N VAL A 140 14.85 26.73 13.72
CA VAL A 140 14.13 25.54 13.29
C VAL A 140 13.26 25.07 14.44
N THR A 141 12.00 24.76 14.15
CA THR A 141 11.09 24.16 15.12
C THR A 141 11.16 22.65 15.04
N ASP A 142 11.12 22.11 13.82
CA ASP A 142 10.96 20.68 13.59
C ASP A 142 11.73 20.23 12.37
N VAL A 143 12.28 19.02 12.41
CA VAL A 143 12.89 18.35 11.26
C VAL A 143 12.34 16.93 11.16
N LEU A 144 11.66 16.63 10.06
CA LEU A 144 11.11 15.33 9.74
C LEU A 144 12.02 14.59 8.77
N VAL A 145 12.34 13.33 9.08
CA VAL A 145 13.09 12.44 8.19
C VAL A 145 12.15 11.34 7.69
N VAL A 146 12.12 11.17 6.38
CA VAL A 146 11.22 10.26 5.66
C VAL A 146 12.04 9.36 4.73
N ALA A 147 11.67 8.09 4.60
CA ALA A 147 12.25 7.17 3.63
C ALA A 147 11.17 6.45 2.81
N ASP A 148 11.32 6.50 1.49
CA ASP A 148 10.29 6.02 0.55
C ASP A 148 10.25 4.49 0.43
N GLY A 149 11.34 3.79 0.76
CA GLY A 149 11.42 2.33 0.65
C GLY A 149 10.86 1.58 1.85
N ASN A 150 10.56 2.27 2.97
CA ASN A 150 10.05 1.65 4.19
C ASN A 150 8.52 1.50 4.16
N GLU A 151 7.96 0.44 4.77
CA GLU A 151 6.50 0.28 4.92
C GLU A 151 5.86 1.48 5.64
N LYS A 152 6.60 2.04 6.61
CA LYS A 152 6.27 3.29 7.30
C LYS A 152 7.28 4.35 6.87
N PRO A 153 6.85 5.36 6.09
CA PRO A 153 7.78 6.32 5.52
C PRO A 153 8.35 7.28 6.58
N ALA A 154 7.57 7.63 7.61
CA ALA A 154 8.03 8.48 8.69
C ALA A 154 8.99 7.72 9.61
N ILE A 155 10.25 8.17 9.67
CA ILE A 155 11.29 7.54 10.51
C ILE A 155 11.37 8.24 11.86
N VAL A 156 11.61 9.56 11.85
CA VAL A 156 11.82 10.35 13.05
C VAL A 156 11.45 11.81 12.80
N THR A 157 10.94 12.48 13.82
CA THR A 157 10.79 13.94 13.86
C THR A 157 11.60 14.48 15.03
N PHE A 158 12.53 15.37 14.74
CA PHE A 158 13.30 16.11 15.74
C PHE A 158 12.60 17.42 16.03
N HIS A 159 12.48 17.75 17.31
CA HIS A 159 11.95 19.03 17.76
C HIS A 159 13.10 19.86 18.34
N PHE A 160 13.30 21.05 17.78
CA PHE A 160 14.35 21.97 18.16
C PHE A 160 13.75 23.18 18.89
N PHE A 161 14.55 23.75 19.78
CA PHE A 161 14.19 24.94 20.55
C PHE A 161 15.08 26.11 20.13
N PRO A 162 14.70 27.37 20.40
CA PRO A 162 15.46 28.54 19.93
C PRO A 162 16.94 28.57 20.36
N MET A 163 17.30 27.88 21.44
CA MET A 163 18.68 27.80 21.95
C MET A 163 19.43 26.52 21.54
N SER A 164 18.79 25.59 20.82
CA SER A 164 19.44 24.34 20.41
C SER A 164 20.26 24.51 19.15
N VAL A 165 21.40 23.81 19.08
CA VAL A 165 22.15 23.62 17.84
C VAL A 165 21.35 22.71 16.92
N VAL A 166 21.16 23.11 15.67
CA VAL A 166 20.34 22.37 14.69
C VAL A 166 21.18 21.31 13.98
N GLU A 167 21.66 20.35 14.77
CA GLU A 167 22.38 19.16 14.31
C GLU A 167 21.88 17.94 15.07
N ALA A 168 21.52 16.88 14.34
CA ALA A 168 21.08 15.62 14.92
C ALA A 168 21.67 14.44 14.16
N THR A 169 22.28 13.51 14.90
CA THR A 169 22.80 12.26 14.34
C THR A 169 22.11 11.09 15.03
N THR A 170 21.54 10.19 14.25
CA THR A 170 20.83 9.01 14.76
C THR A 170 21.07 7.79 13.89
N ARG A 171 20.77 6.61 14.44
CA ARG A 171 20.77 5.35 13.69
C ARG A 171 19.34 4.97 13.36
N ILE A 172 19.06 4.74 12.09
CA ILE A 172 17.72 4.42 11.58
C ILE A 172 17.69 3.03 10.92
N ARG A 173 16.48 2.51 10.74
CA ARG A 173 16.23 1.25 10.03
C ARG A 173 15.73 1.54 8.62
N LEU A 174 16.35 0.89 7.64
CA LEU A 174 16.02 1.02 6.23
C LEU A 174 15.69 -0.36 5.62
N ALA A 175 14.70 -0.39 4.75
CA ALA A 175 14.38 -1.55 3.93
C ALA A 175 15.49 -1.83 2.90
N ALA A 176 15.56 -3.08 2.42
CA ALA A 176 16.47 -3.44 1.34
C ALA A 176 16.05 -2.78 0.01
N GLY A 177 17.05 -2.47 -0.82
CA GLY A 177 16.86 -1.90 -2.15
C GLY A 177 17.38 -0.47 -2.25
N GLU A 178 17.09 0.14 -3.39
CA GLU A 178 17.38 1.53 -3.69
C GLU A 178 16.21 2.40 -3.22
N GLN A 179 16.49 3.45 -2.45
CA GLN A 179 15.46 4.36 -1.98
C GLN A 179 16.00 5.78 -1.77
N HIS A 180 15.06 6.71 -1.65
CA HIS A 180 15.33 8.10 -1.31
C HIS A 180 15.00 8.34 0.16
N VAL A 181 15.91 9.04 0.84
CA VAL A 181 15.70 9.57 2.18
C VAL A 181 15.57 11.08 2.05
N THR A 182 14.45 11.62 2.51
CA THR A 182 14.16 13.04 2.46
C THR A 182 14.05 13.61 3.87
N ALA A 183 14.82 14.65 4.15
CA ALA A 183 14.71 15.43 5.37
C ALA A 183 14.00 16.76 5.07
N VAL A 184 12.96 17.08 5.84
CA VAL A 184 12.18 18.31 5.71
C VAL A 184 12.29 19.09 7.01
N ALA A 185 12.82 20.31 6.94
CA ALA A 185 12.95 21.22 8.07
C ALA A 185 11.87 22.31 8.03
N ARG A 186 11.29 22.63 9.19
CA ARG A 186 10.33 23.72 9.38
C ARG A 186 10.91 24.78 10.30
N LEU A 187 10.85 26.04 9.87
CA LEU A 187 11.29 27.19 10.64
C LEU A 187 10.13 27.86 11.39
N ASN A 188 10.47 28.78 12.29
CA ASN A 188 9.53 29.59 13.07
C ASN A 188 8.57 30.45 12.24
N ASP A 189 8.96 30.83 11.02
CA ASP A 189 8.12 31.54 10.04
C ASP A 189 7.18 30.61 9.23
N ARG A 190 7.17 29.31 9.55
CA ARG A 190 6.49 28.25 8.80
C ARG A 190 7.01 28.11 7.36
N SER A 191 8.23 28.54 7.07
CA SER A 191 8.93 28.16 5.84
C SER A 191 9.44 26.73 5.98
N CYS A 192 9.41 25.97 4.89
CA CYS A 192 9.83 24.58 4.85
C CYS A 192 10.95 24.40 3.83
N TYR A 193 11.99 23.70 4.23
CA TYR A 193 13.12 23.36 3.39
C TYR A 193 13.30 21.86 3.33
N ALA A 194 13.81 21.33 2.23
CA ALA A 194 14.02 19.90 2.05
C ALA A 194 15.40 19.58 1.47
N ALA A 195 15.92 18.42 1.83
CA ALA A 195 17.04 17.76 1.18
C ALA A 195 16.72 16.29 0.98
N THR A 196 17.08 15.76 -0.18
CA THR A 196 16.86 14.35 -0.53
C THR A 196 18.18 13.74 -0.93
N GLU A 197 18.50 12.60 -0.31
CA GLU A 197 19.68 11.80 -0.63
C GLU A 197 19.25 10.40 -1.06
N LYS A 198 20.05 9.79 -1.94
CA LYS A 198 19.82 8.45 -2.45
C LYS A 198 20.71 7.45 -1.70
N VAL A 199 20.13 6.33 -1.27
CA VAL A 199 20.84 5.26 -0.57
C VAL A 199 20.43 3.90 -1.12
N THR A 200 21.43 3.02 -1.30
CA THR A 200 21.20 1.61 -1.65
C THR A 200 21.56 0.71 -0.48
N VAL A 201 20.62 -0.12 -0.04
CA VAL A 201 20.76 -1.03 1.10
C VAL A 201 20.71 -2.47 0.61
N ALA A 202 21.73 -3.28 0.92
CA ALA A 202 21.79 -4.66 0.45
C ALA A 202 20.86 -5.59 1.24
N LYS A 203 20.79 -5.43 2.57
CA LYS A 203 20.00 -6.29 3.46
C LYS A 203 19.02 -5.48 4.29
N THR A 204 17.77 -5.96 4.36
CA THR A 204 16.70 -5.24 5.06
C THR A 204 16.96 -5.19 6.56
N GLY A 205 16.82 -4.00 7.14
CA GLY A 205 16.73 -3.80 8.59
C GLY A 205 15.33 -3.49 9.07
N CYS A 206 14.37 -3.38 8.16
CA CYS A 206 12.94 -3.23 8.43
C CYS A 206 12.27 -4.61 8.31
N VAL A 207 11.38 -4.93 9.27
CA VAL A 207 10.67 -6.22 9.40
C VAL A 207 9.19 -6.04 9.19
#